data_AF-A0AA91JVC3-F1
#
_entry.id   AF-A0AA91JVC3-F1
#
_cell.length_a   1.000
_cell.length_b   1.000
_cell.length_c   1.000
_cell.angle_alpha   90.00
_cell.angle_beta   90.00
_cell.angle_gamma   90.00
#
_symmetry.space_group_name_H-M   'P 1'
#
loop_
_entity.id
_entity.type
_entity.pdbx_description
1 polymer ?
#
loop_
_entity_poly.entity_id
_entity_poly.type
_entity_poly.pdbx_seq_one_letter_code
_entity_poly.pdbx_strand_id
1 'polypeptide(L)'
;MNTYAQWFSRVTWLGIIANMFFVIPSCFFPEQFLSLLGMHIPFPIIWVRAAGMLLFIISVFYIPGAIDPYRYQASAWISIFPSRTFGATFFMAAVFLFGQDKGFLSIAFVDLFFGFIEAILLTLAMRNQNSIAEEPVKQLI
;
A
#
# COMPACT_ATOMS: atom_id res chain seq x y z
N MET A 1 3.84 14.34 -16.65
CA MET A 1 4.36 13.15 -15.92
C MET A 1 4.87 12.13 -16.92
N ASN A 2 6.02 11.50 -16.65
CA ASN A 2 6.49 10.41 -17.50
C ASN A 2 5.60 9.16 -17.35
N THR A 3 5.78 8.19 -18.24
CA THR A 3 4.98 6.96 -18.28
C THR A 3 5.02 6.19 -16.96
N TYR A 4 6.19 6.12 -16.31
CA TYR A 4 6.36 5.42 -15.03
C TYR A 4 5.53 6.06 -13.91
N ALA A 5 5.50 7.39 -13.83
CA ALA A 5 4.72 8.11 -12.83
C ALA A 5 3.21 7.95 -13.05
N GLN A 6 2.76 7.88 -14.31
CA GLN A 6 1.35 7.60 -14.63
C GLN A 6 0.96 6.18 -14.21
N TRP A 7 1.81 5.19 -14.47
CA TRP A 7 1.58 3.82 -14.03
C TRP A 7 1.64 3.69 -12.51
N PHE A 8 2.57 4.37 -11.84
CA PHE A 8 2.60 4.46 -10.38
C PHE A 8 1.25 4.94 -9.84
N SER A 9 0.77 6.08 -10.33
CA SER A 9 -0.54 6.65 -9.95
C SER A 9 -1.68 5.63 -10.10
N ARG A 10 -1.76 4.97 -11.27
CA ARG A 10 -2.80 3.94 -11.52
C ARG A 10 -2.70 2.76 -10.55
N VAL A 11 -1.49 2.27 -10.31
CA VAL A 11 -1.26 1.14 -9.40
C VAL A 11 -1.60 1.53 -7.96
N THR A 12 -1.22 2.74 -7.51
CA THR A 12 -1.59 3.25 -6.18
C THR A 12 -3.11 3.34 -6.03
N TRP A 13 -3.83 3.83 -7.04
CA TRP A 13 -5.30 3.85 -7.03
C TRP A 13 -5.92 2.46 -6.98
N LEU A 14 -5.41 1.51 -7.77
CA LEU A 14 -5.84 0.11 -7.71
C LEU A 14 -5.56 -0.49 -6.32
N GLY A 15 -4.44 -0.13 -5.70
CA GLY A 15 -4.09 -0.55 -4.35
C GLY A 15 -4.99 0.05 -3.28
N ILE A 16 -5.43 1.31 -3.43
CA ILE A 16 -6.44 1.93 -2.56
C ILE A 16 -7.76 1.18 -2.67
N ILE A 17 -8.20 0.86 -3.90
CA ILE A 17 -9.42 0.09 -4.14
C ILE A 17 -9.29 -1.32 -3.52
N ALA A 18 -8.14 -1.99 -3.70
CA ALA A 18 -7.85 -3.27 -3.08
C ALA A 18 -7.99 -3.21 -1.55
N ASN A 19 -7.43 -2.17 -0.92
CA ASN A 19 -7.59 -1.96 0.51
C ASN A 19 -9.06 -1.80 0.91
N MET A 20 -9.91 -1.17 0.10
CA MET A 20 -11.34 -1.03 0.42
C MET A 20 -12.06 -2.38 0.52
N PHE A 21 -11.61 -3.40 -0.23
CA PHE A 21 -12.13 -4.76 -0.08
C PHE A 21 -11.75 -5.42 1.25
N PHE A 22 -10.76 -4.91 1.99
CA PHE A 22 -10.47 -5.32 3.36
C PHE A 22 -11.19 -4.43 4.37
N VAL A 23 -11.19 -3.11 4.14
CA VAL A 23 -11.79 -2.11 5.05
C VAL A 23 -13.29 -2.32 5.22
N ILE A 24 -14.05 -2.34 4.12
CA ILE A 24 -15.51 -2.39 4.15
C ILE A 24 -16.01 -3.62 4.93
N PRO A 25 -15.59 -4.86 4.61
CA PRO A 25 -16.08 -6.01 5.36
C PRO A 25 -15.54 -6.05 6.79
N SER A 26 -14.31 -5.61 7.07
CA SER A 26 -13.81 -5.50 8.45
C SER A 26 -14.64 -4.52 9.30
N CYS A 27 -15.17 -3.45 8.70
CA CYS A 27 -15.94 -2.44 9.40
C CYS A 27 -17.41 -2.80 9.57
N PHE A 28 -18.04 -3.49 8.62
CA PHE A 28 -19.49 -3.77 8.65
C PHE A 28 -19.83 -5.23 8.95
N PHE A 29 -19.03 -6.19 8.45
CA PHE A 29 -19.27 -7.63 8.51
C PHE A 29 -18.00 -8.41 8.96
N PRO A 30 -17.39 -8.06 10.11
CA PRO A 30 -16.07 -8.59 10.48
C PRO A 30 -16.07 -10.10 10.68
N GLU A 31 -17.10 -10.67 11.29
CA GLU A 31 -17.16 -12.12 11.57
C GLU A 31 -17.23 -12.94 10.29
N GLN A 32 -18.07 -12.52 9.34
CA GLN A 32 -18.18 -13.15 8.02
C GLN A 32 -16.87 -13.03 7.24
N PHE A 33 -16.21 -11.87 7.34
CA PHE A 33 -14.95 -11.62 6.66
C PHE A 33 -13.81 -12.50 7.19
N LEU A 34 -13.67 -12.61 8.51
CA LEU A 34 -12.68 -13.48 9.13
C LEU A 34 -12.96 -14.94 8.80
N SER A 35 -14.23 -15.35 8.85
CA SER A 35 -14.65 -16.71 8.50
C SER A 35 -14.30 -17.05 7.04
N LEU A 36 -14.52 -16.10 6.12
CA LEU A 36 -14.15 -16.24 4.71
C LEU A 36 -12.63 -16.45 4.54
N LEU A 37 -11.82 -15.77 5.35
CA LEU A 37 -10.36 -15.88 5.35
C LEU A 37 -9.85 -17.05 6.20
N GLY A 38 -10.74 -17.86 6.78
CA GLY A 38 -10.39 -18.98 7.65
C GLY A 38 -9.67 -18.57 8.92
N MET A 39 -9.98 -17.38 9.45
CA MET A 39 -9.39 -16.82 10.67
C MET A 39 -10.31 -17.01 11.87
N HIS A 40 -9.71 -17.11 13.05
CA HIS A 40 -10.43 -17.08 14.32
C HIS A 40 -11.12 -15.74 14.52
N ILE A 41 -12.34 -15.79 15.07
CA ILE A 41 -13.10 -14.60 15.42
C ILE A 41 -12.62 -14.13 16.81
N PRO A 42 -11.91 -13.00 16.92
CA PRO A 42 -11.39 -12.54 18.20
C PRO A 42 -12.50 -11.95 19.07
N PHE A 43 -12.34 -12.08 20.39
CA PHE A 43 -13.16 -11.37 21.37
C PHE A 43 -12.27 -10.38 22.15
N PRO A 44 -12.55 -9.07 22.13
CA PRO A 44 -13.69 -8.41 21.49
C PRO A 44 -13.48 -8.13 19.99
N ILE A 45 -14.55 -8.25 19.19
CA ILE A 45 -14.54 -8.06 17.72
C ILE A 45 -14.18 -6.62 17.28
N ILE A 46 -14.22 -5.66 18.21
CA ILE A 46 -13.93 -4.25 17.95
C ILE A 46 -12.53 -4.02 17.38
N TRP A 47 -11.55 -4.87 17.73
CA TRP A 47 -10.18 -4.76 17.23
C TRP A 47 -10.08 -4.93 15.72
N VAL A 48 -10.94 -5.75 15.13
CA VAL A 48 -10.98 -5.99 13.68
C VAL A 48 -11.57 -4.77 12.97
N ARG A 49 -12.62 -4.18 13.53
CA ARG A 49 -13.20 -2.92 13.03
C ARG A 49 -12.18 -1.77 13.15
N ALA A 50 -11.45 -1.69 14.26
CA ALA A 50 -10.41 -0.70 14.46
C ALA A 50 -9.27 -0.86 13.44
N ALA A 51 -8.80 -2.08 13.20
CA ALA A 51 -7.79 -2.37 12.18
C ALA A 51 -8.26 -1.97 10.77
N GLY A 52 -9.52 -2.26 10.42
CA GLY A 52 -10.14 -1.81 9.17
C GLY A 52 -10.13 -0.28 9.03
N MET A 53 -10.47 0.45 10.08
CA MET A 53 -10.44 1.92 10.05
C MET A 53 -9.03 2.51 9.97
N LEU A 54 -8.03 1.87 10.59
CA LEU A 54 -6.64 2.28 10.42
C LEU A 54 -6.16 2.08 8.98
N LEU A 55 -6.50 0.95 8.37
CA LEU A 55 -6.21 0.69 6.95
C LEU A 55 -6.91 1.71 6.03
N PHE A 56 -8.14 2.11 6.37
CA PHE A 56 -8.83 3.18 5.66
C PHE A 56 -8.07 4.51 5.72
N ILE A 57 -7.68 4.95 6.92
CA ILE A 57 -6.94 6.21 7.11
C ILE A 57 -5.64 6.19 6.32
N ILE A 58 -4.88 5.09 6.41
CA ILE A 58 -3.63 4.92 5.68
C ILE A 58 -3.88 5.01 4.16
N SER A 59 -4.96 4.40 3.66
CA SER A 59 -5.33 4.45 2.24
C SER A 59 -5.65 5.88 1.78
N VAL A 60 -6.27 6.69 2.64
CA VAL A 60 -6.50 8.12 2.37
C VAL A 60 -5.18 8.89 2.25
N PHE A 61 -4.19 8.57 3.08
CA PHE A 61 -2.86 9.20 3.01
C PHE A 61 -2.07 8.85 1.75
N TYR A 62 -2.45 7.81 1.02
CA TYR A 62 -1.86 7.50 -0.28
C TYR A 62 -2.38 8.42 -1.40
N ILE A 63 -3.56 9.02 -1.25
CA ILE A 63 -4.24 9.79 -2.29
C ILE A 63 -3.37 10.95 -2.84
N PRO A 64 -2.71 11.79 -2.02
CA PRO A 64 -1.87 12.86 -2.56
C PRO A 64 -0.76 12.34 -3.48
N GLY A 65 -0.07 11.27 -3.07
CA GLY A 65 0.96 10.62 -3.88
C GLY A 65 0.41 9.97 -5.15
N ALA A 66 -0.81 9.43 -5.10
CA ALA A 66 -1.51 8.89 -6.26
C ALA A 66 -1.95 9.97 -7.26
N ILE A 67 -2.31 11.17 -6.80
CA ILE A 67 -2.72 12.28 -7.67
C ILE A 67 -1.50 12.89 -8.38
N ASP A 68 -0.47 13.23 -7.61
CA ASP A 68 0.76 13.83 -8.14
C ASP A 68 1.98 13.36 -7.33
N PRO A 69 2.66 12.29 -7.79
CA PRO A 69 3.81 11.72 -7.08
C PRO A 69 5.03 12.63 -7.08
N TYR A 70 5.10 13.63 -7.97
CA TYR A 70 6.22 14.56 -8.03
C TYR A 70 6.03 15.75 -7.10
N ARG A 71 4.79 16.21 -6.93
CA ARG A 71 4.46 17.26 -5.95
C ARG A 71 4.41 16.70 -4.53
N TYR A 72 3.88 15.49 -4.35
CA TYR A 72 3.67 14.86 -3.04
C TYR A 72 4.61 13.66 -2.85
N GLN A 73 5.92 13.87 -3.05
CA GLN A 73 6.93 12.80 -2.99
C GLN A 73 6.93 12.06 -1.65
N ALA A 74 6.79 12.78 -0.53
CA ALA A 74 6.75 12.16 0.79
C ALA A 74 5.57 11.19 0.92
N SER A 75 4.37 11.59 0.49
CA SER A 75 3.18 10.71 0.49
C SER A 75 3.36 9.51 -0.45
N ALA A 76 3.94 9.72 -1.62
CA ALA A 76 4.23 8.65 -2.59
C ALA A 76 5.24 7.62 -2.06
N TRP A 77 6.27 8.07 -1.34
CA TRP A 77 7.22 7.15 -0.70
C TRP A 77 6.63 6.48 0.53
N ILE A 78 5.90 7.21 1.38
CA ILE A 78 5.28 6.66 2.59
C ILE A 78 4.28 5.55 2.24
N SER A 79 3.59 5.62 1.09
CA SER A 79 2.70 4.54 0.66
C SER A 79 3.43 3.21 0.46
N ILE A 80 4.70 3.27 0.04
CA ILE A 80 5.56 2.10 -0.13
C ILE A 80 6.27 1.74 1.18
N PHE A 81 7.10 2.68 1.67
CA PHE A 81 7.90 2.56 2.88
C PHE A 81 7.68 3.79 3.76
N PRO A 82 7.14 3.63 4.97
CA PRO A 82 7.03 2.36 5.70
C PRO A 82 5.78 1.53 5.38
N SER A 83 4.74 2.10 4.77
CA SER A 83 3.38 1.55 4.94
C SER A 83 3.17 0.12 4.42
N ARG A 84 3.22 -0.10 3.10
CA ARG A 84 3.05 -1.44 2.52
C ARG A 84 4.16 -2.42 2.90
N THR A 85 5.39 -1.92 3.02
CA THR A 85 6.55 -2.75 3.37
C THR A 85 6.41 -3.30 4.80
N PHE A 86 6.05 -2.46 5.76
CA PHE A 86 5.83 -2.90 7.14
C PHE A 86 4.56 -3.74 7.28
N GLY A 87 3.47 -3.40 6.57
CA GLY A 87 2.27 -4.23 6.52
C GLY A 87 2.58 -5.66 6.07
N ALA A 88 3.19 -5.81 4.90
CA ALA A 88 3.58 -7.11 4.35
C ALA A 88 4.52 -7.89 5.30
N THR A 89 5.57 -7.23 5.81
CA THR A 89 6.55 -7.86 6.69
C THR A 89 5.93 -8.29 8.02
N PHE A 90 5.10 -7.43 8.62
CA PHE A 90 4.44 -7.70 9.90
C PHE A 90 3.51 -8.90 9.78
N PHE A 91 2.62 -8.94 8.79
CA PHE A 91 1.67 -10.05 8.64
C PHE A 91 2.36 -11.35 8.22
N MET A 92 3.42 -11.31 7.41
CA MET A 92 4.22 -12.51 7.13
C MET A 92 4.91 -13.03 8.40
N ALA A 93 5.55 -12.14 9.19
CA ALA A 93 6.17 -12.52 10.45
C ALA A 93 5.14 -13.07 11.45
N ALA A 94 3.96 -12.45 11.55
CA ALA A 94 2.85 -12.90 12.38
C ALA A 94 2.49 -14.38 12.09
N VAL A 95 2.40 -14.76 10.82
CA VAL A 95 2.03 -16.12 10.43
C VAL A 95 3.20 -17.09 10.59
N PHE A 96 4.39 -16.76 10.08
CA PHE A 96 5.51 -17.70 10.03
C PHE A 96 6.28 -17.83 11.34
N LEU A 97 6.32 -16.77 12.17
CA LEU A 97 7.11 -16.73 13.41
C LEU A 97 6.24 -16.77 14.67
N PHE A 98 5.01 -16.25 14.61
CA PHE A 98 4.14 -16.11 15.78
C PHE A 98 2.88 -17.00 15.73
N GLY A 99 2.77 -17.88 14.73
CA GLY A 99 1.72 -18.90 14.64
C GLY A 99 0.31 -18.34 14.42
N GLN A 100 0.18 -17.14 13.85
CA GLN A 100 -1.12 -16.55 13.53
C GLN A 100 -1.78 -17.23 12.32
N ASP A 101 -3.09 -17.00 12.17
CA ASP A 101 -3.89 -17.61 11.11
C ASP A 101 -3.38 -17.29 9.71
N LYS A 102 -3.39 -18.29 8.83
CA LYS A 102 -2.92 -18.15 7.44
C LYS A 102 -3.72 -17.10 6.64
N GLY A 103 -4.94 -16.77 7.06
CA GLY A 103 -5.75 -15.70 6.48
C GLY A 103 -5.03 -14.35 6.46
N PHE A 104 -4.15 -14.06 7.43
CA PHE A 104 -3.35 -12.83 7.43
C PHE A 104 -2.36 -12.75 6.26
N LEU A 105 -2.03 -13.86 5.59
CA LEU A 105 -1.20 -13.81 4.38
C LEU A 105 -1.91 -13.12 3.21
N SER A 106 -3.25 -13.06 3.18
CA SER A 106 -3.96 -12.40 2.10
C SER A 106 -3.64 -10.91 2.04
N ILE A 107 -3.67 -10.22 3.18
CA ILE A 107 -3.30 -8.80 3.25
C ILE A 107 -1.79 -8.63 3.01
N ALA A 108 -0.97 -9.54 3.51
CA ALA A 108 0.48 -9.49 3.33
C ALA A 108 0.89 -9.56 1.86
N PHE A 109 0.29 -10.47 1.08
CA PHE A 109 0.59 -10.62 -0.33
C PHE A 109 0.06 -9.46 -1.18
N VAL A 110 -1.11 -8.90 -0.83
CA VAL A 110 -1.61 -7.68 -1.47
C VAL A 110 -0.63 -6.52 -1.24
N ASP A 111 -0.23 -6.28 0.00
CA ASP A 111 0.72 -5.20 0.32
C ASP A 111 2.09 -5.43 -0.32
N LEU A 112 2.59 -6.66 -0.35
CA LEU A 112 3.85 -7.00 -0.99
C LEU A 112 3.80 -6.73 -2.50
N PHE A 113 2.73 -7.18 -3.17
CA PHE A 113 2.56 -7.00 -4.60
C PHE A 113 2.49 -5.52 -4.98
N PHE A 114 1.61 -4.76 -4.34
CA PHE A 114 1.48 -3.33 -4.62
C PHE A 114 2.74 -2.57 -4.22
N GLY A 115 3.31 -2.83 -3.04
CA GLY A 115 4.50 -2.15 -2.55
C GLY A 115 5.71 -2.38 -3.47
N PHE A 116 5.90 -3.60 -3.96
CA PHE A 116 6.99 -3.93 -4.87
C PHE A 116 6.86 -3.24 -6.23
N ILE A 117 5.67 -3.28 -6.84
CA ILE A 117 5.41 -2.63 -8.13
C ILE A 117 5.50 -1.11 -8.01
N GLU A 118 4.87 -0.53 -6.98
CA GLU A 118 4.92 0.89 -6.68
C GLU A 118 6.37 1.37 -6.48
N ALA A 119 7.19 0.61 -5.74
CA ALA A 119 8.61 0.94 -5.52
C ALA A 119 9.42 1.02 -6.83
N ILE A 120 9.24 0.02 -7.72
CA ILE A 120 9.94 0.01 -9.02
C ILE A 120 9.50 1.21 -9.85
N LEU A 121 8.18 1.42 -9.99
CA LEU A 121 7.63 2.49 -10.81
C LEU A 121 8.03 3.87 -10.30
N LEU A 122 7.96 4.12 -8.99
CA LEU A 122 8.33 5.41 -8.42
C LEU A 122 9.83 5.68 -8.56
N THR A 123 10.67 4.66 -8.34
CA THR A 123 12.13 4.79 -8.52
C THR A 123 12.48 5.14 -9.96
N LEU A 124 11.88 4.45 -10.95
CA LEU A 124 12.08 4.75 -12.36
C LEU A 124 11.52 6.13 -12.74
N ALA A 125 10.36 6.49 -12.19
CA ALA A 125 9.74 7.80 -12.41
C ALA A 125 10.63 8.95 -11.93
N MET A 126 11.23 8.83 -10.75
CA MET A 126 12.13 9.83 -10.18
C MET A 126 13.47 9.90 -10.91
N ARG A 127 14.07 8.76 -11.27
CA ARG A 127 15.31 8.72 -12.05
C ARG A 127 15.14 9.45 -13.39
N ASN A 128 14.08 9.14 -14.12
CA ASN A 128 13.80 9.77 -15.41
C ASN A 128 13.51 11.28 -15.26
N GLN A 129 12.83 11.71 -14.20
CA GLN A 129 12.63 13.14 -13.91
C GLN A 129 13.97 13.87 -13.69
N ASN A 130 14.87 13.28 -12.89
CA ASN A 130 16.18 13.87 -12.61
C ASN A 130 17.05 13.96 -13.88
N SER A 131 17.04 12.93 -14.73
CA SER A 131 17.78 12.95 -16.00
C SER A 131 17.33 14.09 -16.92
N ILE A 132 16.02 14.33 -17.02
CA ILE A 132 15.48 15.44 -17.82
C ILE A 132 15.89 16.81 -17.25
N ALA A 133 15.99 16.93 -15.92
CA ALA A 133 16.41 18.18 -15.27
C ALA A 133 17.91 18.49 -15.48
N GLU A 134 18.76 17.47 -15.66
CA GLU A 134 20.21 17.63 -15.85
C GLU A 134 20.63 17.95 -17.30
N GLU A 135 19.85 17.53 -18.31
CA GLU A 135 20.13 17.82 -19.74
C GLU A 135 20.35 19.30 -20.07
N PRO A 136 19.49 20.25 -19.65
CA PRO A 136 19.70 21.67 -19.97
C PRO A 136 20.95 22.27 -19.30
N VAL A 137 21.40 21.73 -18.17
CA VAL A 137 22.61 22.21 -17.47
C VAL A 137 23.87 21.81 -18.23
N LYS A 138 23.90 20.61 -18.83
CA LYS A 138 25.05 20.15 -19.63
C LYS A 138 25.22 20.88 -20.95
N GLN A 139 24.16 21.50 -21.50
CA GLN A 139 24.25 22.28 -22.74
C GLN A 139 24.81 23.69 -22.53
N LEU A 140 24.93 24.14 -21.27
CA LEU A 140 25.40 25.47 -20.89
C LEU A 140 26.87 25.48 -20.43
N ILE A 141 27.54 24.32 -20.42
CA ILE A 141 28.95 24.12 -20.05
C ILE A 141 29.69 23.60 -21.27
#